data_AF-A0A9W7DEK8-F1
#
_entry.id   AF-A0A9W7DEK8-F1
#
_cell.length_a   1.000
_cell.length_b   1.000
_cell.length_c   1.000
_cell.angle_alpha   90.00
_cell.angle_beta   90.00
_cell.angle_gamma   90.00
#
_symmetry.space_group_name_H-M   'P 1'
#
loop_
_entity.id
_entity.type
_entity.pdbx_description
1 polymer ?
#
loop_
_entity_poly.entity_id
_entity_poly.type
_entity_poly.pdbx_seq_one_letter_code
_entity_poly.pdbx_strand_id
1 'polypeptide(L)'
;MGKKKQSSTNVAPKVVDHLDPPPKVRASREQKFDKLEQFEDYIKNESWDNEYDNINIQLEYLPPFIVHEIHGDENNIKESMTALNKKFRRHLHQHLTKHLIPEINKMAGINYKFKKIEEELVPNTYGTSSVYHWHYEDKSNHGFEDAEYEKRNHWKVELDVTCNSDNPYVLVHFQCIIFDPKEEGEEAPAAAAPAAAKKA
;
A
#
# COMPACT_ATOMS: atom_id res chain seq x y z
N MET A 1 -29.48 29.34 -14.06
CA MET A 1 -28.53 28.21 -14.16
C MET A 1 -28.22 27.72 -12.75
N GLY A 2 -28.82 26.60 -12.34
CA GLY A 2 -28.65 26.05 -11.00
C GLY A 2 -27.38 25.21 -10.90
N LYS A 3 -26.44 25.59 -10.04
CA LYS A 3 -25.28 24.75 -9.69
C LYS A 3 -25.78 23.54 -8.89
N LYS A 4 -25.75 22.34 -9.50
CA LYS A 4 -25.93 21.09 -8.77
C LYS A 4 -24.74 20.92 -7.82
N LYS A 5 -24.97 21.15 -6.53
CA LYS A 5 -24.06 20.69 -5.47
C LYS A 5 -24.09 19.16 -5.52
N GLN A 6 -22.97 18.54 -5.87
CA GLN A 6 -22.76 17.12 -5.59
C GLN A 6 -22.83 16.97 -4.07
N SER A 7 -23.89 16.31 -3.59
CA SER A 7 -23.97 15.87 -2.20
C SER A 7 -22.92 14.79 -2.02
N SER A 8 -21.82 15.10 -1.34
CA SER A 8 -20.93 14.08 -0.80
C SER A 8 -21.69 13.35 0.30
N THR A 9 -22.36 12.27 -0.07
CA THR A 9 -22.88 11.31 0.90
C THR A 9 -21.68 10.67 1.58
N ASN A 10 -21.37 11.18 2.77
CA ASN A 10 -20.50 10.55 3.76
C ASN A 10 -21.17 9.25 4.24
N VAL A 11 -21.22 8.24 3.38
CA VAL A 11 -21.63 6.89 3.77
C VAL A 11 -20.47 6.28 4.54
N ALA A 12 -20.72 5.69 5.70
CA ALA A 12 -19.69 4.97 6.42
C ALA A 12 -19.15 3.81 5.55
N PRO A 13 -17.85 3.49 5.62
CA PRO A 13 -17.32 2.34 4.91
C PRO A 13 -18.01 1.06 5.41
N LYS A 14 -18.37 0.19 4.46
CA LYS A 14 -19.07 -1.07 4.72
C LYS A 14 -18.03 -2.09 5.19
N VAL A 15 -18.19 -2.64 6.38
CA VAL A 15 -17.38 -3.79 6.82
C VAL A 15 -17.83 -5.00 6.00
N VAL A 16 -16.87 -5.66 5.36
CA VAL A 16 -17.11 -6.87 4.57
C VAL A 16 -16.97 -8.05 5.53
N ASP A 17 -18.10 -8.56 6.01
CA ASP A 17 -18.13 -9.70 6.93
C ASP A 17 -18.08 -11.05 6.19
N HIS A 18 -18.41 -11.05 4.89
CA HIS A 18 -18.49 -12.26 4.05
C HIS A 18 -17.98 -12.00 2.62
N LEU A 19 -17.36 -13.03 2.03
CA LEU A 19 -16.85 -12.96 0.65
C LEU A 19 -17.92 -13.31 -0.38
N ASP A 20 -18.40 -12.27 -1.07
CA ASP A 20 -19.26 -12.40 -2.24
C ASP A 20 -18.44 -12.84 -3.48
N PRO A 21 -19.04 -13.59 -4.43
CA PRO A 21 -18.36 -13.99 -5.66
C PRO A 21 -17.89 -12.78 -6.47
N PRO A 22 -16.73 -12.87 -7.15
CA PRO A 22 -16.17 -11.74 -7.87
C PRO A 22 -17.12 -11.22 -8.97
N PRO A 23 -17.15 -9.90 -9.22
CA PRO A 23 -17.98 -9.33 -10.27
C PRO A 23 -17.57 -9.86 -11.65
N LYS A 24 -18.56 -10.04 -12.53
CA LYS A 24 -18.35 -10.60 -13.89
C LYS A 24 -17.56 -9.65 -14.81
N VAL A 25 -17.66 -8.35 -14.55
CA VAL A 25 -16.92 -7.31 -15.27
C VAL A 25 -16.12 -6.58 -14.22
N ARG A 26 -14.81 -6.50 -14.41
CA ARG A 26 -13.90 -5.75 -13.54
C ARG A 26 -13.64 -4.39 -14.18
N ALA A 27 -13.91 -3.33 -13.43
CA ALA A 27 -13.70 -1.95 -13.87
C ALA A 27 -12.33 -1.41 -13.44
N SER A 28 -11.72 -2.02 -12.42
CA SER A 28 -10.50 -1.50 -11.82
C SER A 28 -9.35 -1.37 -12.83
N ARG A 29 -8.75 -0.19 -12.82
CA ARG A 29 -7.64 0.25 -13.66
C ARG A 29 -6.60 0.92 -12.77
N GLU A 30 -5.36 0.96 -13.24
CA GLU A 30 -4.33 1.77 -12.59
C GLU A 30 -4.80 3.23 -12.51
N GLN A 31 -4.90 3.76 -11.30
CA GLN A 31 -5.28 5.15 -11.07
C GLN A 31 -4.26 5.88 -10.20
N LYS A 32 -4.03 7.15 -10.53
CA LYS A 32 -3.10 8.03 -9.81
C LYS A 32 -3.86 9.14 -9.13
N PHE A 33 -3.47 9.44 -7.90
CA PHE A 33 -4.09 10.46 -7.06
C PHE A 33 -3.03 11.35 -6.45
N ASP A 34 -3.40 12.62 -6.25
CA ASP A 34 -2.51 13.61 -5.64
C ASP A 34 -3.00 13.99 -4.22
N LYS A 35 -4.11 13.39 -3.78
CA LYS A 35 -4.82 13.72 -2.54
C LYS A 35 -5.29 12.46 -1.83
N LEU A 36 -5.06 12.40 -0.51
CA LEU A 36 -5.52 11.32 0.35
C LEU A 36 -7.04 11.10 0.27
N GLU A 37 -7.83 12.17 0.26
CA GLU A 37 -9.29 12.08 0.19
C GLU A 37 -9.78 11.33 -1.07
N GLN A 38 -9.14 11.58 -2.22
CA GLN A 38 -9.53 10.92 -3.48
C GLN A 38 -9.12 9.44 -3.50
N PHE A 39 -7.96 9.14 -2.93
CA PHE A 39 -7.47 7.78 -2.74
C PHE A 39 -8.39 6.97 -1.82
N GLU A 40 -8.79 7.55 -0.70
CA GLU A 40 -9.72 6.94 0.26
C GLU A 40 -11.11 6.71 -0.34
N ASP A 41 -11.64 7.71 -1.06
CA ASP A 41 -12.93 7.59 -1.74
C ASP A 41 -12.89 6.50 -2.82
N TYR A 42 -11.77 6.35 -3.54
CA TYR A 42 -11.61 5.30 -4.53
C TYR A 42 -11.63 3.90 -3.89
N ILE A 43 -10.80 3.66 -2.87
CA ILE A 43 -10.78 2.37 -2.16
C ILE A 43 -12.17 2.01 -1.66
N LYS A 44 -12.87 3.00 -1.09
CA LYS A 44 -14.23 2.81 -0.59
C LYS A 44 -15.19 2.43 -1.72
N ASN A 45 -15.13 3.08 -2.88
CA ASN A 45 -16.00 2.74 -4.01
C ASN A 45 -15.72 1.34 -4.57
N GLU A 46 -14.45 0.97 -4.71
CA GLU A 46 -14.06 -0.38 -5.17
C GLU A 46 -14.55 -1.48 -4.22
N SER A 47 -14.50 -1.22 -2.91
CA SER A 47 -15.07 -2.12 -1.91
C SER A 47 -16.60 -2.25 -2.01
N TRP A 48 -17.29 -1.20 -2.44
CA TRP A 48 -18.73 -1.27 -2.71
C TRP A 48 -19.05 -2.10 -3.95
N ASP A 49 -18.19 -2.04 -4.96
CA ASP A 49 -18.31 -2.81 -6.20
C ASP A 49 -17.76 -4.25 -6.09
N ASN A 50 -17.32 -4.66 -4.89
CA ASN A 50 -16.78 -6.00 -4.60
C ASN A 50 -15.49 -6.32 -5.39
N GLU A 51 -14.69 -5.31 -5.74
CA GLU A 51 -13.45 -5.40 -6.53
C GLU A 51 -12.15 -5.33 -5.69
N TYR A 52 -12.22 -5.67 -4.40
CA TYR A 52 -11.07 -5.61 -3.48
C TYR A 52 -9.88 -6.52 -3.83
N ASP A 53 -10.07 -7.56 -4.66
CA ASP A 53 -9.02 -8.48 -5.12
C ASP A 53 -8.28 -7.98 -6.37
N ASN A 54 -8.62 -6.79 -6.87
CA ASN A 54 -8.06 -6.23 -8.08
C ASN A 54 -7.98 -4.71 -7.97
N ILE A 55 -7.12 -4.19 -7.10
CA ILE A 55 -6.89 -2.75 -6.94
C ILE A 55 -5.46 -2.46 -7.35
N ASN A 56 -5.24 -1.38 -8.10
CA ASN A 56 -3.90 -0.87 -8.39
C ASN A 56 -3.95 0.65 -8.41
N ILE A 57 -3.44 1.30 -7.38
CA ILE A 57 -3.52 2.75 -7.23
C ILE A 57 -2.21 3.33 -6.72
N GLN A 58 -1.88 4.51 -7.24
CA GLN A 58 -0.73 5.30 -6.85
C GLN A 58 -1.21 6.60 -6.23
N LEU A 59 -0.60 6.99 -5.12
CA LEU A 59 -0.84 8.24 -4.43
C LEU A 59 0.48 8.97 -4.26
N GLU A 60 0.59 10.16 -4.84
CA GLU A 60 1.71 11.07 -4.60
C GLU A 60 1.21 12.24 -3.77
N TYR A 61 1.71 12.39 -2.54
CA TYR A 61 1.22 13.43 -1.64
C TYR A 61 2.32 13.99 -0.74
N LEU A 62 2.03 15.17 -0.19
CA LEU A 62 2.84 15.77 0.86
C LEU A 62 2.33 15.29 2.24
N PRO A 63 3.18 14.67 3.07
CA PRO A 63 2.73 14.21 4.39
C PRO A 63 2.22 15.36 5.27
N PRO A 64 1.17 15.15 6.10
CA PRO A 64 0.57 16.21 6.91
C PRO A 64 1.54 16.93 7.84
N PHE A 65 2.55 16.22 8.37
CA PHE A 65 3.55 16.82 9.25
C PHE A 65 4.49 17.80 8.51
N ILE A 66 4.72 17.60 7.20
CA ILE A 66 5.45 18.56 6.37
C ILE A 66 4.55 19.73 6.04
N VAL A 67 3.31 19.48 5.59
CA VAL A 67 2.33 20.54 5.28
C VAL A 67 2.19 21.50 6.47
N HIS A 68 2.15 20.95 7.70
CA HIS A 68 2.08 21.73 8.91
C HIS A 68 3.36 22.53 9.20
N GLU A 69 4.54 21.95 8.96
CA GLU A 69 5.83 22.64 9.18
C GLU A 69 6.08 23.78 8.18
N ILE A 70 5.58 23.65 6.94
CA ILE A 70 5.73 24.68 5.89
C ILE A 70 4.57 25.70 5.87
N HIS A 71 3.60 25.57 6.76
CA HIS A 71 2.38 26.39 6.81
C HIS A 71 1.58 26.43 5.49
N GLY A 72 1.64 25.33 4.72
CA GLY A 72 0.97 25.22 3.42
C GLY A 72 1.64 25.97 2.26
N ASP A 73 2.85 26.49 2.44
CA ASP A 73 3.62 27.16 1.38
C ASP A 73 4.85 26.32 0.99
N GLU A 74 4.85 25.80 -0.24
CA GLU A 74 5.91 24.95 -0.78
C GLU A 74 7.28 25.66 -0.82
N ASN A 75 7.32 26.99 -0.84
CA ASN A 75 8.59 27.73 -0.80
C ASN A 75 9.33 27.59 0.54
N ASN A 76 8.63 27.16 1.59
CA ASN A 76 9.21 26.94 2.91
C ASN A 76 9.73 25.51 3.12
N ILE A 77 9.68 24.66 2.08
CA ILE A 77 10.26 23.31 2.14
C ILE A 77 11.77 23.43 2.36
N LYS A 78 12.23 22.90 3.48
CA LYS A 78 13.67 22.87 3.80
C LYS A 78 14.31 21.68 3.08
N GLU A 79 15.55 21.84 2.64
CA GLU A 79 16.36 20.74 2.07
C GLU A 79 16.51 19.52 3.00
N SER A 80 16.35 19.73 4.31
CA SER A 80 16.39 18.66 5.30
C SER A 80 15.09 17.86 5.45
N MET A 81 14.01 18.21 4.73
CA MET A 81 12.71 17.53 4.77
C MET A 81 12.63 16.36 3.78
N THR A 82 13.68 15.55 3.68
CA THR A 82 13.79 14.50 2.66
C THR A 82 14.13 13.14 3.28
N ALA A 83 14.16 12.10 2.45
CA ALA A 83 14.48 10.72 2.85
C ALA A 83 15.83 10.55 3.57
N LEU A 84 16.78 11.47 3.34
CA LEU A 84 18.08 11.47 3.99
C LEU A 84 18.00 11.80 5.48
N ASN A 85 16.94 12.49 5.92
CA ASN A 85 16.76 12.88 7.30
C ASN A 85 16.07 11.76 8.12
N LYS A 86 16.77 11.27 9.14
CA LYS A 86 16.25 10.26 10.07
C LYS A 86 14.95 10.69 10.77
N LYS A 87 14.80 11.98 11.10
CA LYS A 87 13.60 12.51 11.76
C LYS A 87 12.41 12.47 10.81
N PHE A 88 12.62 12.83 9.54
CA PHE A 88 11.62 12.75 8.48
C PHE A 88 11.12 11.31 8.34
N ARG A 89 12.02 10.35 8.15
CA ARG A 89 11.66 8.92 8.02
C ARG A 89 10.89 8.39 9.21
N ARG A 90 11.28 8.76 10.44
CA ARG A 90 10.56 8.35 11.65
C ARG A 90 9.15 8.92 11.69
N HIS A 91 8.97 10.20 11.37
CA HIS A 91 7.65 10.83 11.36
C HIS A 91 6.76 10.26 10.24
N LEU A 92 7.35 9.99 9.08
CA LEU A 92 6.67 9.34 7.97
C LEU A 92 6.21 7.94 8.37
N HIS A 93 7.10 7.09 8.90
CA HIS A 93 6.73 5.76 9.36
C HIS A 93 5.63 5.77 10.45
N GLN A 94 5.67 6.74 11.37
CA GLN A 94 4.60 6.95 12.36
C GLN A 94 3.27 7.35 11.69
N HIS A 95 3.32 8.19 10.66
CA HIS A 95 2.13 8.55 9.89
C HIS A 95 1.55 7.33 9.15
N LEU A 96 2.39 6.52 8.49
CA LEU A 96 1.96 5.32 7.78
C LEU A 96 1.26 4.32 8.72
N THR A 97 1.86 4.04 9.87
CA THR A 97 1.36 3.05 10.82
C THR A 97 0.12 3.51 11.60
N LYS A 98 -0.05 4.83 11.83
CA LYS A 98 -1.16 5.36 12.63
C LYS A 98 -2.35 5.87 11.81
N HIS A 99 -2.11 6.26 10.57
CA HIS A 99 -3.12 6.89 9.72
C HIS A 99 -3.34 6.08 8.46
N LEU A 100 -2.34 6.04 7.56
CA LEU A 100 -2.53 5.45 6.22
C LEU A 100 -2.99 4.00 6.25
N ILE A 101 -2.28 3.12 6.98
CA ILE A 101 -2.61 1.69 7.04
C ILE A 101 -3.99 1.47 7.70
N PRO A 102 -4.28 2.04 8.89
CA PRO A 102 -5.62 1.96 9.47
C PRO A 102 -6.73 2.54 8.59
N GLU A 103 -6.47 3.62 7.87
CA GLU A 103 -7.44 4.26 6.96
C GLU A 103 -7.72 3.37 5.75
N ILE A 104 -6.70 2.73 5.15
CA ILE A 104 -6.89 1.72 4.09
C ILE A 104 -7.80 0.59 4.59
N ASN A 105 -7.51 0.00 5.75
CA ASN A 105 -8.35 -1.08 6.32
C ASN A 105 -9.78 -0.61 6.57
N LYS A 106 -9.93 0.60 7.10
CA LYS A 106 -11.24 1.18 7.40
C LYS A 106 -12.03 1.45 6.13
N MET A 107 -11.42 2.05 5.10
CA MET A 107 -12.11 2.40 3.85
C MET A 107 -12.38 1.18 2.98
N ALA A 108 -11.45 0.23 2.94
CA ALA A 108 -11.62 -1.03 2.22
C ALA A 108 -12.69 -1.92 2.89
N GLY A 109 -12.94 -1.75 4.19
CA GLY A 109 -13.85 -2.60 4.94
C GLY A 109 -13.30 -4.00 5.20
N ILE A 110 -11.99 -4.19 4.95
CA ILE A 110 -11.27 -5.46 5.06
C ILE A 110 -10.15 -5.28 6.08
N ASN A 111 -9.93 -6.30 6.91
CA ASN A 111 -8.93 -6.25 7.97
C ASN A 111 -7.58 -6.79 7.46
N TYR A 112 -6.91 -6.03 6.61
CA TYR A 112 -5.59 -6.41 6.13
C TYR A 112 -4.57 -6.42 7.27
N LYS A 113 -3.81 -7.51 7.35
CA LYS A 113 -2.76 -7.73 8.34
C LYS A 113 -1.39 -7.43 7.74
N PHE A 114 -1.19 -6.17 7.34
CA PHE A 114 0.07 -5.72 6.76
C PHE A 114 1.27 -6.07 7.66
N LYS A 115 2.19 -6.83 7.09
CA LYS A 115 3.49 -7.11 7.68
C LYS A 115 4.52 -6.31 6.90
N LYS A 116 5.42 -5.66 7.63
CA LYS A 116 6.56 -5.01 7.02
C LYS A 116 7.56 -6.09 6.60
N ILE A 117 7.82 -6.18 5.30
CA ILE A 117 8.71 -7.18 4.72
C ILE A 117 10.10 -6.58 4.53
N GLU A 118 10.15 -5.35 4.01
CA GLU A 118 11.42 -4.70 3.64
C GLU A 118 11.44 -3.24 4.05
N GLU A 119 12.63 -2.76 4.40
CA GLU A 119 12.94 -1.36 4.59
C GLU A 119 14.39 -1.11 4.17
N GLU A 120 14.56 -0.33 3.11
CA GLU A 120 15.89 -0.06 2.58
C GLU A 120 16.03 1.37 2.03
N LEU A 121 17.28 1.85 2.05
CA LEU A 121 17.67 3.06 1.34
C LEU A 121 18.40 2.62 0.07
N VAL A 122 17.74 2.75 -1.06
CA VAL A 122 18.27 2.38 -2.37
C VAL A 122 18.93 3.61 -3.00
N PRO A 123 20.25 3.60 -3.23
CA PRO A 123 20.87 4.63 -4.05
C PRO A 123 20.45 4.43 -5.52
N ASN A 124 20.12 5.52 -6.21
CA ASN A 124 19.89 5.48 -7.65
C ASN A 124 21.15 4.98 -8.38
N THR A 125 20.98 4.33 -9.53
CA THR A 125 22.05 3.79 -10.39
C THR A 125 23.13 4.83 -10.72
N TYR A 126 22.79 6.12 -10.74
CA TYR A 126 23.71 7.22 -11.01
C TYR A 126 24.33 7.85 -9.76
N GLY A 127 23.96 7.40 -8.55
CA GLY A 127 24.50 7.89 -7.28
C GLY A 127 24.13 9.33 -6.90
N THR A 128 23.26 9.99 -7.69
CA THR A 128 22.88 11.39 -7.52
C THR A 128 21.69 11.59 -6.58
N SER A 129 20.85 10.58 -6.44
CA SER A 129 19.68 10.59 -5.56
C SER A 129 19.54 9.25 -4.86
N SER A 130 18.89 9.25 -3.70
CA SER A 130 18.58 8.03 -2.96
C SER A 130 17.10 7.99 -2.65
N VAL A 131 16.51 6.81 -2.79
CA VAL A 131 15.11 6.55 -2.49
C VAL A 131 15.06 5.68 -1.25
N TYR A 132 14.21 6.05 -0.28
CA TYR A 132 13.92 5.19 0.84
C TYR A 132 12.61 4.46 0.59
N HIS A 133 12.63 3.14 0.72
CA HIS A 133 11.54 2.26 0.39
C HIS A 133 11.06 1.51 1.63
N TRP A 134 9.73 1.48 1.83
CA TRP A 134 9.06 0.57 2.76
C TRP A 134 8.12 -0.33 1.98
N HIS A 135 8.32 -1.64 2.10
CA HIS A 135 7.43 -2.64 1.53
C HIS A 135 6.61 -3.30 2.64
N TYR A 136 5.30 -3.24 2.50
CA TYR A 136 4.35 -3.94 3.35
C TYR A 136 3.56 -4.94 2.52
N GLU A 137 3.37 -6.14 3.07
CA GLU A 137 2.64 -7.21 2.40
C GLU A 137 1.65 -7.87 3.36
N ASP A 138 0.48 -8.24 2.85
CA ASP A 138 -0.46 -9.13 3.50
C ASP A 138 -0.81 -10.30 2.56
N LYS A 139 -0.34 -11.50 2.92
CA LYS A 139 -0.71 -12.78 2.30
C LYS A 139 -1.71 -13.59 3.15
N SER A 140 -2.26 -13.01 4.21
CA SER A 140 -3.19 -13.72 5.10
C SER A 140 -4.59 -13.82 4.49
N ASN A 141 -5.52 -14.45 5.20
CA ASN A 141 -6.94 -14.50 4.83
C ASN A 141 -7.69 -13.17 5.04
N HIS A 142 -6.98 -12.05 5.22
CA HIS A 142 -7.51 -10.69 5.35
C HIS A 142 -8.61 -10.50 6.42
N GLY A 143 -8.65 -11.39 7.41
CA GLY A 143 -9.65 -11.38 8.47
C GLY A 143 -10.89 -12.25 8.22
N PHE A 144 -10.98 -12.91 7.06
CA PHE A 144 -12.04 -13.86 6.73
C PHE A 144 -11.77 -15.25 7.30
N GLU A 145 -12.82 -16.08 7.42
CA GLU A 145 -12.67 -17.50 7.74
C GLU A 145 -12.15 -18.28 6.52
N ASP A 146 -11.33 -19.30 6.76
CA ASP A 146 -10.69 -20.08 5.69
C ASP A 146 -11.72 -20.71 4.73
N ALA A 147 -12.87 -21.16 5.24
CA ALA A 147 -13.94 -21.74 4.43
C ALA A 147 -14.65 -20.73 3.51
N GLU A 148 -14.59 -19.43 3.83
CA GLU A 148 -15.09 -18.37 2.94
C GLU A 148 -14.00 -17.90 1.99
N TYR A 149 -12.77 -17.83 2.46
CA TYR A 149 -11.61 -17.44 1.66
C TYR A 149 -11.40 -18.37 0.46
N GLU A 150 -11.56 -19.68 0.67
CA GLU A 150 -11.48 -20.70 -0.41
C GLU A 150 -12.57 -20.57 -1.48
N LYS A 151 -13.64 -19.80 -1.25
CA LYS A 151 -14.72 -19.60 -2.25
C LYS A 151 -14.35 -18.59 -3.33
N ARG A 152 -13.30 -17.80 -3.12
CA ARG A 152 -12.82 -16.78 -4.05
C ARG A 152 -11.36 -17.06 -4.40
N ASN A 153 -10.89 -16.50 -5.50
CA ASN A 153 -9.46 -16.49 -5.80
C ASN A 153 -8.74 -15.76 -4.66
N HIS A 154 -7.68 -16.37 -4.16
CA HIS A 154 -6.85 -15.75 -3.13
C HIS A 154 -6.12 -14.56 -3.74
N TRP A 155 -5.88 -13.53 -2.93
CA TRP A 155 -5.08 -12.39 -3.35
C TRP A 155 -4.08 -12.05 -2.25
N LYS A 156 -3.05 -11.33 -2.65
CA LYS A 156 -2.14 -10.67 -1.72
C LYS A 156 -2.27 -9.17 -1.89
N VAL A 157 -2.00 -8.45 -0.82
CA VAL A 157 -2.03 -6.99 -0.81
C VAL A 157 -0.65 -6.48 -0.53
N GLU A 158 -0.16 -5.61 -1.41
CA GLU A 158 1.14 -4.98 -1.31
C GLU A 158 0.95 -3.46 -1.20
N LEU A 159 1.71 -2.86 -0.30
CA LEU A 159 1.75 -1.42 -0.07
C LEU A 159 3.22 -0.99 -0.05
N ASP A 160 3.62 -0.36 -1.14
CA ASP A 160 4.95 0.20 -1.33
C ASP A 160 4.91 1.70 -1.04
N VAL A 161 5.81 2.15 -0.18
CA VAL A 161 5.94 3.57 0.13
C VAL A 161 7.37 3.99 -0.15
N THR A 162 7.52 4.95 -1.07
CA THR A 162 8.81 5.52 -1.44
C THR A 162 8.88 7.00 -1.11
N CYS A 163 10.05 7.45 -0.67
CA CYS A 163 10.36 8.86 -0.56
C CYS A 163 11.76 9.15 -1.07
N ASN A 164 11.93 10.30 -1.72
CA ASN A 164 13.16 10.66 -2.41
C ASN A 164 14.08 11.54 -1.53
N SER A 165 15.35 11.63 -1.92
CA SER A 165 16.34 12.52 -1.32
C SER A 165 16.17 13.98 -1.70
N ASP A 166 15.45 14.26 -2.79
CA ASP A 166 15.46 15.57 -3.45
C ASP A 166 14.21 16.38 -3.11
N ASN A 167 13.11 15.71 -2.78
CA ASN A 167 11.84 16.35 -2.48
C ASN A 167 11.13 15.64 -1.31
N PRO A 168 10.23 16.34 -0.59
CA PRO A 168 9.47 15.79 0.53
C PRO A 168 8.25 14.95 0.10
N TYR A 169 8.04 14.74 -1.20
CA TYR A 169 6.91 14.00 -1.71
C TYR A 169 7.04 12.52 -1.37
N VAL A 170 5.90 11.92 -1.05
CA VAL A 170 5.79 10.50 -0.73
C VAL A 170 4.92 9.86 -1.79
N LEU A 171 5.47 8.84 -2.46
CA LEU A 171 4.73 8.04 -3.40
C LEU A 171 4.34 6.74 -2.71
N VAL A 172 3.05 6.46 -2.71
CA VAL A 172 2.44 5.26 -2.18
C VAL A 172 1.87 4.48 -3.35
N HIS A 173 2.21 3.22 -3.47
CA HIS A 173 1.63 2.30 -4.44
C HIS A 173 0.93 1.19 -3.67
N PHE A 174 -0.38 1.09 -3.85
CA PHE A 174 -1.23 0.09 -3.22
C PHE A 174 -1.79 -0.83 -4.29
N GLN A 175 -1.50 -2.12 -4.18
CA GLN A 175 -1.94 -3.12 -5.15
C GLN A 175 -2.47 -4.38 -4.49
N CYS A 176 -3.53 -4.92 -5.07
CA CYS A 176 -4.09 -6.23 -4.74
C CYS A 176 -3.90 -7.14 -5.95
N ILE A 177 -3.15 -8.23 -5.76
CA ILE A 177 -2.72 -9.12 -6.82
C ILE A 177 -3.30 -10.50 -6.54
N ILE A 178 -4.03 -11.07 -7.52
CA ILE A 178 -4.48 -12.45 -7.42
C ILE A 178 -3.25 -13.36 -7.32
N PHE A 179 -3.32 -14.27 -6.37
CA PHE A 179 -2.23 -15.14 -6.01
C PHE A 179 -2.73 -16.57 -5.83
N ASP A 180 -2.04 -17.54 -6.43
CA ASP A 180 -2.30 -18.96 -6.20
C ASP A 180 -1.31 -19.51 -5.16
N PRO A 181 -1.77 -19.87 -3.94
CA PRO A 181 -0.89 -20.36 -2.88
C PRO A 181 -0.18 -21.67 -3.21
N LYS A 182 -0.65 -22.38 -4.23
CA LYS A 182 -0.09 -23.67 -4.65
C LYS A 182 1.19 -23.51 -5.49
N GLU A 183 1.42 -22.35 -6.12
CA GLU A 183 2.59 -22.16 -6.99
C GLU A 183 3.85 -21.69 -6.22
N GLU A 184 3.73 -20.94 -5.12
CA GLU A 184 4.90 -20.51 -4.33
C GLU A 184 5.48 -21.61 -3.40
N GLY A 185 4.79 -22.74 -3.24
CA GLY A 185 5.23 -23.84 -2.37
C GLY A 185 6.30 -24.76 -2.98
N GLU A 186 6.67 -24.58 -4.25
CA GLU A 186 7.58 -25.48 -4.98
C GLU A 186 8.98 -24.91 -5.24
N GLU A 187 9.36 -23.80 -4.61
CA GLU A 187 10.76 -23.32 -4.59
C GLU A 187 11.34 -23.34 -3.16
N ALA A 188 11.51 -24.55 -2.61
CA ALA A 188 12.46 -24.76 -1.53
C ALA A 188 13.87 -24.88 -2.13
N PRO A 189 14.87 -24.08 -1.69
CA PRO A 189 16.19 -24.10 -2.27
C PRO A 189 16.86 -25.45 -2.04
N ALA A 190 17.25 -26.11 -3.14
CA ALA A 190 18.12 -27.27 -3.12
C ALA A 190 19.48 -26.85 -2.54
N ALA A 191 19.62 -26.95 -1.22
CA ALA A 191 20.89 -26.86 -0.52
C ALA A 191 21.79 -28.01 -1.00
N ALA A 192 22.59 -27.74 -2.03
CA ALA A 192 23.69 -28.59 -2.44
C ALA A 192 24.77 -28.55 -1.35
N ALA A 193 24.68 -29.49 -0.41
CA ALA A 193 25.78 -29.84 0.47
C ALA A 193 26.85 -30.60 -0.33
N PRO A 194 28.10 -30.11 -0.46
CA PRO A 194 29.19 -30.99 -0.84
C PRO A 194 29.53 -31.88 0.35
N ALA A 195 29.26 -33.17 0.17
CA ALA A 195 29.57 -34.24 1.07
C ALA A 195 31.06 -34.25 1.45
N ALA A 196 31.31 -34.39 2.75
CA ALA A 196 32.60 -34.71 3.32
C ALA A 196 33.13 -36.04 2.75
N ALA A 197 34.25 -36.00 2.04
CA ALA A 197 35.07 -37.18 1.78
C ALA A 197 36.13 -37.30 2.90
N LYS A 198 35.92 -38.26 3.80
CA LYS A 198 36.95 -38.78 4.70
C LYS A 198 37.61 -40.02 4.08
N LYS A 199 38.95 -40.03 4.13
CA LYS A 199 39.89 -41.17 4.21
C LYS A 199 40.10 -42.05 2.97
N ALA A 200 41.33 -42.01 2.46
CA ALA A 200 42.33 -43.07 2.69
C ALA A 200 43.72 -42.42 2.81
#